data_AF-A0AAW5GFA3-F1
#
_entry.id   AF-A0AAW5GFA3-F1
#
_cell.length_a   1.000
_cell.length_b   1.000
_cell.length_c   1.000
_cell.angle_alpha   90.00
_cell.angle_beta   90.00
_cell.angle_gamma   90.00
#
_symmetry.space_group_name_H-M   'P 1'
#
loop_
_entity.id
_entity.type
_entity.pdbx_description
1 polymer ?
#
loop_
_entity_poly.entity_id
_entity_poly.type
_entity_poly.pdbx_seq_one_letter_code
_entity_poly.pdbx_strand_id
1 'polypeptide(L)'
;MFKSFAWINEPAKWQCQKGTLKVTTDDKTDFWRETWYGFERFSGHVFATEIEGDFTFQLKICADFTTLYDQAGLMMICDEQHWLKAGIEYNDGSPAIGSVLTLGHSDWATGIFPGDARAFWLRLTRKGDSLRLQYSTEGQTC
;
A
#
# COMPACT_ATOMS: atom_id res chain seq x y z
N MET A 1 -13.34 -0.48 -16.07
CA MET A 1 -14.48 -0.52 -15.11
C MET A 1 -14.11 -1.60 -14.10
N PHE A 2 -13.90 -1.25 -12.83
CA PHE A 2 -13.41 -2.15 -11.77
C PHE A 2 -14.51 -3.13 -11.27
N LYS A 3 -15.14 -3.88 -12.18
CA LYS A 3 -16.37 -4.66 -11.87
C LYS A 3 -16.17 -5.80 -10.85
N SER A 4 -14.94 -6.12 -10.45
CA SER A 4 -14.60 -7.18 -9.49
C SER A 4 -13.88 -6.68 -8.24
N PHE A 5 -13.73 -5.36 -8.06
CA PHE A 5 -13.04 -4.82 -6.89
C PHE A 5 -14.02 -4.61 -5.73
N ALA A 6 -13.57 -4.92 -4.52
CA ALA A 6 -14.29 -4.74 -3.27
C ALA A 6 -13.40 -4.05 -2.23
N TRP A 7 -14.05 -3.43 -1.24
CA TRP A 7 -13.37 -2.80 -0.12
C TRP A 7 -13.13 -3.80 1.01
N ILE A 8 -11.92 -3.76 1.55
CA ILE A 8 -11.60 -4.22 2.89
C ILE A 8 -11.44 -2.95 3.71
N ASN A 9 -12.24 -2.82 4.77
CA ASN A 9 -12.41 -1.59 5.55
C ASN A 9 -12.79 -0.40 4.63
N GLU A 10 -14.04 -0.36 4.16
CA GLU A 10 -14.52 0.71 3.28
C GLU A 10 -14.45 2.08 4.00
N PRO A 11 -13.79 3.10 3.42
CA PRO A 11 -13.71 4.43 4.01
C PRO A 11 -15.05 5.17 3.89
N ALA A 12 -15.30 6.12 4.80
CA ALA A 12 -16.54 6.92 4.76
C ALA A 12 -16.67 7.77 3.48
N LYS A 13 -15.54 8.14 2.85
CA LYS A 13 -15.50 8.99 1.66
C LYS A 13 -14.58 8.41 0.60
N TRP A 14 -15.17 7.92 -0.48
CA TRP A 14 -14.44 7.53 -1.68
C TRP A 14 -15.26 7.74 -2.94
N GLN A 15 -14.56 7.75 -4.08
CA GLN A 15 -15.19 7.81 -5.39
C GLN A 15 -14.30 7.13 -6.42
N CYS A 16 -14.91 6.33 -7.29
CA CYS A 16 -14.23 5.76 -8.44
C CYS A 16 -14.85 6.29 -9.74
N GLN A 17 -14.03 6.99 -10.56
CA GLN A 17 -14.45 7.50 -11.86
C GLN A 17 -13.33 7.38 -12.88
N LYS A 18 -13.66 6.94 -14.10
CA LYS A 18 -12.76 6.92 -15.27
C LYS A 18 -11.38 6.26 -15.00
N GLY A 19 -11.35 5.22 -14.17
CA GLY A 19 -10.10 4.51 -13.82
C GLY A 19 -9.28 5.15 -12.71
N THR A 20 -9.78 6.22 -12.09
CA THR A 20 -9.16 6.87 -10.93
C THR A 20 -9.99 6.57 -9.69
N LEU A 21 -9.33 6.06 -8.65
CA LEU A 21 -9.87 5.93 -7.31
C LEU A 21 -9.42 7.12 -6.47
N LYS A 22 -10.36 7.83 -5.87
CA LYS A 22 -10.13 8.89 -4.89
C LYS A 22 -10.62 8.42 -3.54
N VAL A 23 -9.80 8.58 -2.51
CA VAL A 23 -10.04 8.06 -1.17
C VAL A 23 -9.68 9.13 -0.17
N THR A 24 -10.50 9.28 0.88
CA THR A 24 -10.12 9.98 2.10
C THR A 24 -10.12 8.94 3.21
N THR A 25 -8.98 8.81 3.90
CA THR A 25 -8.84 7.85 5.00
C THR A 25 -9.69 8.27 6.19
N ASP A 26 -10.23 7.29 6.89
CA ASP A 26 -10.83 7.48 8.21
C ASP A 26 -9.72 7.58 9.28
N ASP A 27 -10.05 8.16 10.43
CA ASP A 27 -9.12 8.35 11.53
C ASP A 27 -8.67 7.00 12.14
N LYS A 28 -7.39 6.92 12.57
CA LYS A 28 -6.83 5.79 13.33
C LYS A 28 -6.88 4.44 12.58
N THR A 29 -6.57 4.48 11.29
CA THR A 29 -6.49 3.30 10.42
C THR A 29 -5.04 2.89 10.19
N ASP A 30 -4.74 1.59 10.29
CA ASP A 30 -3.38 1.08 10.11
C ASP A 30 -3.35 -0.43 9.82
N PHE A 31 -2.21 -0.91 9.32
CA PHE A 31 -1.86 -2.32 9.16
C PHE A 31 -0.51 -2.59 9.85
N TRP A 32 -0.55 -3.33 10.95
CA TRP A 32 0.66 -3.72 11.68
C TRP A 32 0.38 -4.98 12.51
N ARG A 33 1.38 -5.84 12.65
CA ARG A 33 1.25 -7.07 13.44
C ARG A 33 2.46 -7.30 14.34
N GLU A 34 2.23 -7.03 15.63
CA GLU A 34 3.01 -7.44 16.82
C GLU A 34 4.43 -6.86 16.95
N THR A 35 5.26 -6.93 15.91
CA THR A 35 6.70 -6.62 15.97
C THR A 35 6.98 -5.28 16.63
N TRP A 36 7.87 -5.28 17.63
CA TRP A 36 8.30 -4.13 18.44
C TRP A 36 7.22 -3.44 19.28
N TYR A 37 6.07 -3.13 18.71
CA TYR A 37 5.02 -2.33 19.34
C TYR A 37 4.01 -3.13 20.18
N GLY A 38 3.93 -4.45 19.98
CA GLY A 38 3.08 -5.35 20.77
C GLY A 38 1.58 -5.19 20.53
N PHE A 39 1.16 -4.52 19.45
CA PHE A 39 -0.24 -4.41 19.05
C PHE A 39 -0.48 -4.96 17.64
N GLU A 40 -1.74 -5.25 17.36
CA GLU A 40 -2.22 -5.63 16.03
C GLU A 40 -3.22 -4.60 15.50
N ARG A 41 -3.11 -4.28 14.21
CA ARG A 41 -4.02 -3.41 13.46
C ARG A 41 -4.25 -4.00 12.08
N PHE A 42 -5.51 -4.10 11.70
CA PHE A 42 -5.95 -4.50 10.37
C PHE A 42 -7.14 -3.61 9.93
N SER A 43 -7.00 -2.31 10.10
CA SER A 43 -8.07 -1.31 9.92
C SER A 43 -7.82 -0.36 8.76
N GLY A 44 -6.69 -0.45 8.07
CA GLY A 44 -6.41 0.34 6.87
C GLY A 44 -7.35 0.02 5.71
N HIS A 45 -7.52 0.97 4.80
CA HIS A 45 -8.44 0.85 3.66
C HIS A 45 -7.76 0.18 2.47
N VAL A 46 -8.40 -0.84 1.89
CA VAL A 46 -7.88 -1.53 0.71
C VAL A 46 -8.99 -1.75 -0.30
N PHE A 47 -8.78 -1.27 -1.53
CA PHE A 47 -9.65 -1.56 -2.66
C PHE A 47 -9.01 -2.66 -3.52
N ALA A 48 -9.46 -3.89 -3.34
CA ALA A 48 -8.80 -5.09 -3.87
C ALA A 48 -9.71 -5.91 -4.78
N THR A 49 -9.11 -6.74 -5.62
CA THR A 49 -9.77 -7.82 -6.38
C THR A 49 -9.01 -9.10 -6.11
N GLU A 50 -9.71 -10.22 -6.15
CA GLU A 50 -9.05 -11.53 -6.08
C GLU A 50 -8.32 -11.84 -7.39
N ILE A 51 -7.18 -12.52 -7.27
CA ILE A 51 -6.37 -12.99 -8.39
C ILE A 51 -5.73 -14.33 -8.03
N GLU A 52 -5.77 -15.27 -8.97
CA GLU A 52 -5.10 -16.56 -8.85
C GLU A 52 -3.84 -16.58 -9.73
N GLY A 53 -2.77 -17.21 -9.23
CA GLY A 53 -1.55 -17.42 -9.98
C GLY A 53 -0.64 -16.19 -10.08
N ASP A 54 0.18 -16.16 -11.13
CA ASP A 54 1.18 -15.12 -11.36
C ASP A 54 0.52 -13.83 -11.86
N PHE A 55 1.00 -12.69 -11.37
CA PHE A 55 0.45 -11.40 -11.75
C PHE A 55 1.48 -10.28 -11.68
N THR A 56 1.20 -9.21 -12.42
CA THR A 56 1.87 -7.91 -12.28
C THR A 56 0.79 -6.85 -12.09
N PHE A 57 0.86 -6.12 -10.98
CA PHE A 57 -0.02 -5.00 -10.67
C PHE A 57 0.80 -3.71 -10.61
N GLN A 58 0.33 -2.67 -11.29
CA GLN A 58 0.96 -1.36 -11.29
C GLN A 58 -0.09 -0.28 -11.12
N LEU A 59 0.24 0.71 -10.30
CA LEU A 59 -0.60 1.89 -10.06
C LEU A 59 0.26 3.13 -9.90
N LYS A 60 -0.34 4.28 -10.24
CA LYS A 60 0.17 5.59 -9.87
C LYS A 60 -0.58 6.05 -8.62
N ILE A 61 0.17 6.48 -7.61
CA ILE A 61 -0.35 7.04 -6.38
C ILE A 61 -0.14 8.55 -6.43
N CYS A 62 -1.20 9.29 -6.14
CA CYS A 62 -1.13 10.71 -5.84
C CYS A 62 -1.76 10.95 -4.48
N ALA A 63 -1.01 11.49 -3.52
CA ALA A 63 -1.47 11.68 -2.16
C ALA A 63 -0.85 12.94 -1.54
N ASP A 64 -1.65 13.64 -0.73
CA ASP A 64 -1.22 14.79 0.05
C ASP A 64 -0.89 14.30 1.47
N PHE A 65 0.35 13.86 1.69
CA PHE A 65 0.85 13.47 3.00
C PHE A 65 1.01 14.72 3.88
N THR A 66 0.24 14.81 4.96
CA THR A 66 0.19 16.01 5.82
C THR A 66 0.42 15.71 7.29
N THR A 67 0.18 14.46 7.70
CA THR A 67 0.27 14.03 9.09
C THR A 67 1.31 12.91 9.24
N LEU A 68 1.91 12.82 10.43
CA LEU A 68 2.81 11.73 10.77
C LEU A 68 2.08 10.38 10.63
N TYR A 69 2.73 9.43 9.97
CA TYR A 69 2.25 8.09 9.62
C TYR A 69 1.17 8.03 8.53
N ASP A 70 0.96 9.11 7.77
CA ASP A 70 0.20 9.02 6.54
C ASP A 70 0.87 8.01 5.59
N GLN A 71 0.08 7.05 5.11
CA GLN A 71 0.53 5.96 4.26
C GLN A 71 -0.35 5.86 3.01
N ALA A 72 0.27 5.68 1.85
CA ALA A 72 -0.44 5.34 0.63
C ALA A 72 0.42 4.48 -0.29
N GLY A 73 -0.19 3.49 -0.94
CA GLY A 73 0.56 2.54 -1.75
C GLY A 73 -0.27 1.38 -2.28
N LEU A 74 0.36 0.20 -2.33
CA LEU A 74 -0.25 -1.05 -2.74
C LEU A 74 -0.29 -2.05 -1.58
N MET A 75 -1.21 -3.01 -1.68
CA MET A 75 -1.29 -4.13 -0.76
C MET A 75 -1.55 -5.44 -1.49
N MET A 76 -0.98 -6.53 -0.99
CA MET A 76 -1.32 -7.90 -1.35
C MET A 76 -1.71 -8.62 -0.05
N ILE A 77 -2.87 -9.25 -0.05
CA ILE A 77 -3.42 -9.94 1.14
C ILE A 77 -3.70 -11.38 0.73
N CYS A 78 -3.12 -12.33 1.47
CA CYS A 78 -3.54 -13.72 1.43
C CYS A 78 -4.59 -13.98 2.52
N ASP A 79 -4.32 -13.49 3.73
CA ASP A 79 -5.22 -13.50 4.89
C ASP A 79 -4.78 -12.42 5.91
N GLU A 80 -5.45 -12.33 7.06
CA GLU A 80 -5.17 -11.32 8.10
C GLU A 80 -3.77 -11.45 8.74
N GLN A 81 -3.13 -12.61 8.63
CA GLN A 81 -1.80 -12.91 9.17
C GLN A 81 -0.70 -12.92 8.09
N HIS A 82 -1.08 -12.94 6.81
CA HIS A 82 -0.17 -13.02 5.67
C HIS A 82 -0.49 -11.95 4.63
N TRP A 83 0.26 -10.86 4.66
CA TRP A 83 0.06 -9.73 3.74
C TRP A 83 1.34 -8.93 3.53
N LEU A 84 1.36 -8.13 2.47
CA LEU A 84 2.43 -7.22 2.10
C LEU A 84 1.80 -5.86 1.82
N LYS A 85 2.26 -4.80 2.48
CA LYS A 85 1.99 -3.41 2.09
C LYS A 85 3.28 -2.74 1.64
N ALA A 86 3.20 -1.87 0.65
CA ALA A 86 4.34 -1.08 0.19
C ALA A 86 3.89 0.28 -0.33
N GLY A 87 4.69 1.31 -0.09
CA GLY A 87 4.38 2.66 -0.52
C GLY A 87 5.17 3.72 0.22
N ILE A 88 4.67 4.95 0.11
CA ILE A 88 5.21 6.08 0.86
C ILE A 88 4.55 6.10 2.24
N GLU A 89 5.39 6.28 3.25
CA GLU A 89 5.01 6.55 4.63
C GLU A 89 5.69 7.85 5.07
N TYR A 90 4.94 8.74 5.69
CA TYR A 90 5.50 9.97 6.26
C TYR A 90 5.97 9.70 7.69
N ASN A 91 7.28 9.57 7.90
CA ASN A 91 7.88 9.35 9.22
C ASN A 91 9.05 10.31 9.45
N ASP A 92 9.33 10.62 10.72
CA ASP A 92 10.47 11.46 11.13
C ASP A 92 10.62 12.81 10.36
N GLY A 93 9.49 13.38 9.91
CA GLY A 93 9.45 14.64 9.17
C GLY A 93 9.86 14.54 7.70
N SER A 94 9.95 13.33 7.12
CA SER A 94 10.25 13.13 5.70
C SER A 94 9.46 11.95 5.10
N PRO A 95 9.13 11.99 3.80
CA PRO A 95 8.53 10.86 3.13
C PRO A 95 9.57 9.76 2.91
N ALA A 96 9.27 8.55 3.38
CA ALA A 96 10.08 7.36 3.18
C ALA A 96 9.36 6.37 2.27
N ILE A 97 10.12 5.70 1.39
CA ILE A 97 9.61 4.56 0.62
C ILE A 97 9.91 3.29 1.40
N GLY A 98 8.90 2.42 1.57
CA GLY A 98 9.07 1.21 2.34
C GLY A 98 8.10 0.11 2.01
N SER A 99 8.31 -1.03 2.66
CA SER A 99 7.44 -2.19 2.60
C SER A 99 7.36 -2.87 3.96
N VAL A 100 6.19 -3.37 4.31
CA VAL A 100 6.00 -4.28 5.44
C VAL A 100 5.52 -5.62 4.90
N LEU A 101 6.32 -6.65 5.09
CA LEU A 101 5.95 -8.04 4.83
C LEU A 101 5.55 -8.68 6.15
N THR A 102 4.30 -9.11 6.25
CA THR A 102 3.77 -9.79 7.42
C THR A 102 3.61 -11.28 7.13
N LEU A 103 4.38 -12.10 7.86
CA LEU A 103 4.28 -13.56 7.88
C LEU A 103 4.06 -14.00 9.33
N GLY A 104 2.85 -13.79 9.83
CA GLY A 104 2.53 -13.87 11.27
C GLY A 104 3.05 -12.68 12.08
N HIS A 105 4.21 -12.12 11.73
CA HIS A 105 4.80 -10.91 12.32
C HIS A 105 5.21 -9.94 11.21
N SER A 106 5.09 -8.63 11.48
CA SER A 106 5.47 -7.59 10.52
C SER A 106 6.98 -7.37 10.48
N ASP A 107 7.59 -7.49 9.30
CA ASP A 107 8.96 -7.09 9.01
C ASP A 107 8.94 -5.82 8.15
N TRP A 108 9.56 -4.74 8.64
CA TRP A 108 9.52 -3.42 8.01
C TRP A 108 10.88 -3.02 7.46
N ALA A 109 10.90 -2.75 6.15
CA ALA A 109 12.03 -2.15 5.45
C ALA A 109 11.65 -0.76 4.95
N THR A 110 12.50 0.23 5.22
CA THR A 110 12.27 1.64 4.85
C THR A 110 13.55 2.27 4.30
N GLY A 111 13.40 3.28 3.46
CA GLY A 111 14.51 4.01 2.83
C GLY A 111 14.11 5.39 2.33
N ILE A 112 15.11 6.15 1.90
CA ILE A 112 14.92 7.52 1.39
C ILE A 112 14.17 7.45 0.05
N PHE A 113 13.09 8.23 -0.08
CA PHE A 113 12.44 8.42 -1.37
C PHE A 113 13.03 9.65 -2.09
N PRO A 114 13.68 9.49 -3.26
CA PRO A 114 14.38 10.60 -3.92
C PRO A 114 13.48 11.51 -4.78
N GLY A 115 12.21 11.15 -5.00
CA GLY A 115 11.28 11.88 -5.86
C GLY A 115 10.25 12.74 -5.11
N ASP A 116 9.26 13.27 -5.84
CA ASP A 116 8.11 13.94 -5.24
C ASP A 116 7.15 12.89 -4.64
N ALA A 117 7.10 12.82 -3.32
CA ALA A 117 6.26 11.88 -2.58
C ALA A 117 4.77 12.01 -2.94
N ARG A 118 4.33 13.16 -3.47
CA ARG A 118 2.93 13.38 -3.85
C ARG A 118 2.53 12.68 -5.14
N ALA A 119 3.48 12.18 -5.94
CA ALA A 119 3.18 11.48 -7.18
C ALA A 119 4.27 10.45 -7.51
N PHE A 120 3.95 9.18 -7.34
CA PHE A 120 4.88 8.08 -7.59
C PHE A 120 4.16 6.86 -8.14
N TRP A 121 4.93 5.91 -8.66
CA TRP A 121 4.42 4.65 -9.16
C TRP A 121 4.95 3.51 -8.31
N LEU A 122 4.12 2.47 -8.17
CA LEU A 122 4.56 1.18 -7.65
C LEU A 122 4.17 0.08 -8.61
N ARG A 123 4.98 -0.98 -8.62
CA ARG A 123 4.69 -2.23 -9.29
C ARG A 123 4.98 -3.39 -8.35
N LEU A 124 4.02 -4.30 -8.22
CA LEU A 124 4.18 -5.58 -7.56
C LEU A 124 4.03 -6.69 -8.60
N THR A 125 5.02 -7.57 -8.67
CA THR A 125 4.98 -8.78 -9.49
C THR A 125 5.08 -10.00 -8.59
N ARG A 126 4.13 -10.93 -8.71
CA ARG A 126 4.23 -12.28 -8.16
C ARG A 126 4.52 -13.25 -9.30
N LYS A 127 5.60 -14.02 -9.18
CA LYS A 127 5.96 -15.07 -10.13
C LYS A 127 6.46 -16.30 -9.38
N GLY A 128 5.69 -17.39 -9.44
CA GLY A 128 5.97 -18.58 -8.65
C GLY A 128 5.95 -18.29 -7.15
N ASP A 129 7.08 -18.49 -6.50
CA ASP A 129 7.31 -18.25 -5.06
C ASP A 129 7.90 -16.86 -4.76
N SER A 130 8.11 -16.04 -5.78
CA SER A 130 8.84 -14.78 -5.67
C SER A 130 7.92 -13.57 -5.78
N LEU A 131 8.13 -12.59 -4.89
CA LEU A 131 7.53 -11.26 -4.95
C LEU A 131 8.60 -10.24 -5.33
N ARG A 132 8.29 -9.38 -6.29
CA ARG A 132 9.15 -8.27 -6.69
C ARG A 132 8.38 -6.96 -6.55
N LEU A 133 8.84 -6.13 -5.62
CA LEU A 133 8.38 -4.75 -5.44
C LEU A 133 9.32 -3.78 -6.15
N GLN A 134 8.75 -2.83 -6.86
CA GLN A 134 9.47 -1.78 -7.59
C GLN A 134 8.72 -0.46 -7.44
N TYR A 135 9.45 0.65 -7.43
CA TYR A 135 8.89 1.99 -7.46
C TYR A 135 9.50 2.82 -8.58
N SER A 136 8.82 3.89 -8.99
CA SER A 136 9.35 4.89 -9.92
C SER A 136 8.88 6.28 -9.54
N THR A 137 9.78 7.26 -9.69
CA THR A 137 9.50 8.69 -9.49
C THR A 137 8.89 9.34 -10.73
N GLU A 138 9.10 8.76 -11.92
CA GLU A 138 8.70 9.35 -13.21
C GLU A 138 7.81 8.44 -14.07
N GLY A 139 7.59 7.20 -13.65
CA GLY A 139 6.70 6.25 -14.34
C GLY A 139 7.29 5.60 -15.60
N GLN A 140 8.55 5.90 -15.93
CA GLN A 140 9.25 5.32 -17.09
C GLN A 140 9.99 4.03 -16.75
N THR A 141 10.36 3.84 -15.48
CA THR A 141 11.13 2.70 -14.98
C THR A 141 10.44 2.13 -13.75
N CYS A 142 9.40 1.32 -13.99
CA CYS A 142 8.93 0.31 -13.04
C CYS A 142 9.26 -1.06 -13.61
#